data_AF-A0A0P4R5G6-F1
#
_entry.id   AF-A0A0P4R5G6-F1
#
_cell.length_a   1.000
_cell.length_b   1.000
_cell.length_c   1.000
_cell.angle_alpha   90.00
_cell.angle_beta   90.00
_cell.angle_gamma   90.00
#
_symmetry.space_group_name_H-M   'P 1'
#
loop_
_entity.id
_entity.type
_entity.pdbx_description
1 polymer ?
#
loop_
_entity_poly.entity_id
_entity_poly.type
_entity_poly.pdbx_seq_one_letter_code
_entity_poly.pdbx_strand_id
1 'polypeptide(L)'
;MQISDGGGKVVAARRPITGRAEVARFVLGVLRTTTAATRIEHATYNGMPAARFVTGEALDWLVAFEIHDGRITGLYGVRNPDKLHRAETVLPLDQGGHPLWKP
;
A
#
# COMPACT_ATOMS: atom_id res chain seq x y z
N MET A 1 3.03 11.19 -5.16
CA MET A 1 2.74 10.13 -6.16
C MET A 1 2.00 9.01 -5.48
N GLN A 2 1.23 8.21 -6.22
CA GLN A 2 0.69 6.95 -5.73
C GLN A 2 1.06 5.80 -6.66
N ILE A 3 1.58 4.73 -6.07
CA ILE A 3 1.85 3.44 -6.72
C ILE A 3 1.04 2.39 -5.99
N SER A 4 0.55 1.38 -6.71
CA SER A 4 -0.14 0.27 -6.07
C SER A 4 0.06 -1.05 -6.78
N ASP A 5 0.01 -2.14 -6.02
CA ASP A 5 0.09 -3.51 -6.52
C ASP A 5 -1.18 -4.28 -6.20
N GLY A 6 -1.85 -4.79 -7.23
CA GLY A 6 -2.98 -5.71 -7.13
C GLY A 6 -2.66 -7.14 -7.58
N GLY A 7 -1.42 -7.42 -8.03
CA GLY A 7 -1.00 -8.73 -8.52
C GLY A 7 -1.75 -9.22 -9.76
N GLY A 8 -2.50 -8.36 -10.45
CA GLY A 8 -3.44 -8.76 -11.50
C GLY A 8 -4.71 -9.48 -11.00
N LYS A 9 -4.86 -9.63 -9.67
CA LYS A 9 -5.97 -10.36 -9.02
C LYS A 9 -7.07 -9.43 -8.53
N VAL A 10 -6.69 -8.22 -8.13
CA VAL A 10 -7.62 -7.21 -7.63
C VAL A 10 -7.33 -5.84 -8.25
N VAL A 11 -8.34 -4.96 -8.21
CA VAL A 11 -8.23 -3.61 -8.78
C VAL A 11 -7.22 -2.77 -7.98
N ALA A 12 -6.19 -2.31 -8.69
CA ALA A 12 -5.18 -1.37 -8.24
C ALA A 12 -4.84 -0.42 -9.40
N ALA A 13 -4.24 0.73 -9.11
CA ALA A 13 -3.77 1.64 -10.16
C ALA A 13 -2.73 0.91 -11.03
N ARG A 14 -3.03 0.78 -12.33
CA ARG A 14 -2.18 0.10 -13.32
C ARG A 14 -0.91 0.87 -13.67
N ARG A 15 -0.89 2.16 -13.40
CA ARG A 15 0.22 3.07 -13.67
C ARG A 15 0.39 4.01 -12.46
N PRO A 16 1.60 4.51 -12.20
CA PRO A 16 1.81 5.52 -11.17
C PRO A 16 0.88 6.72 -11.38
N ILE A 17 0.21 7.16 -10.32
CA ILE A 17 -0.62 8.38 -10.32
C ILE A 17 0.23 9.52 -9.77
N THR A 18 0.38 10.58 -10.56
CA THR A 18 1.17 11.76 -10.23
C THR A 18 0.27 12.98 -10.15
N GLY A 19 0.67 13.98 -9.35
CA GLY A 19 -0.15 15.16 -9.08
C GLY A 19 -1.02 15.01 -7.82
N ARG A 20 -1.13 16.10 -7.05
CA ARG A 20 -1.85 16.10 -5.76
C ARG A 20 -3.35 15.85 -5.94
N ALA A 21 -3.95 16.44 -6.97
CA ALA A 21 -5.39 16.36 -7.20
C ALA A 21 -5.81 14.96 -7.69
N GLU A 22 -5.01 14.35 -8.55
CA GLU A 22 -5.21 13.02 -9.10
C GLU A 22 -5.05 11.96 -8.01
N VAL A 23 -4.00 12.08 -7.19
CA VAL A 23 -3.78 11.22 -6.01
C VAL A 23 -4.95 11.37 -5.03
N ALA A 24 -5.36 12.60 -4.70
CA ALA A 24 -6.49 12.82 -3.78
C ALA A 24 -7.80 12.22 -4.33
N ARG A 25 -8.09 12.39 -5.63
CA ARG A 25 -9.27 11.79 -6.26
C ARG A 25 -9.23 10.27 -6.21
N PHE A 26 -8.07 9.66 -6.45
CA PHE A 26 -7.91 8.22 -6.36
C PHE A 26 -8.16 7.72 -4.93
N VAL A 27 -7.53 8.34 -3.92
CA VAL A 27 -7.73 7.99 -2.51
C VAL A 27 -9.20 8.12 -2.11
N LEU A 28 -9.88 9.20 -2.50
CA LEU A 28 -11.31 9.37 -2.23
C LEU A 28 -12.17 8.30 -2.93
N GLY A 29 -11.82 7.88 -4.14
CA GLY A 29 -12.52 6.80 -4.85
C GLY A 29 -12.34 5.45 -4.16
N VAL A 30 -11.13 5.20 -3.66
CA VAL A 30 -10.76 4.01 -2.88
C VAL A 30 -11.51 3.94 -1.56
N LEU A 31 -11.58 5.04 -0.82
CA LEU A 31 -12.28 5.07 0.46
C LEU A 31 -13.78 4.78 0.31
N ARG A 32 -14.36 4.96 -0.88
CA ARG A 32 -15.75 4.54 -1.14
C ARG A 32 -15.94 3.03 -1.20
N THR A 33 -14.87 2.25 -1.35
CA THR A 33 -14.94 0.79 -1.34
C THR A 33 -14.85 0.19 0.06
N THR A 34 -14.53 1.00 1.08
CA THR A 34 -14.55 0.54 2.47
C THR A 34 -15.99 0.41 2.95
N THR A 35 -16.28 -0.64 3.71
CA THR A 35 -17.61 -0.90 4.27
C THR A 35 -17.64 -0.58 5.76
N ALA A 36 -18.84 -0.59 6.37
CA ALA A 36 -18.95 -0.48 7.84
C ALA A 36 -18.22 -1.60 8.60
N ALA A 37 -17.93 -2.73 7.94
CA ALA A 37 -17.17 -3.83 8.51
C ALA A 37 -15.65 -3.67 8.36
N THR A 38 -15.18 -2.67 7.61
CA THR A 38 -13.76 -2.41 7.40
C THR A 38 -13.19 -1.62 8.57
N ARG A 39 -12.27 -2.23 9.31
CA ARG A 39 -11.49 -1.58 10.36
C ARG A 39 -10.20 -1.02 9.77
N ILE A 40 -9.89 0.23 10.09
CA ILE A 40 -8.65 0.91 9.69
C ILE A 40 -7.75 0.98 10.91
N GLU A 41 -6.52 0.50 10.78
CA GLU A 41 -5.55 0.49 11.88
C GLU A 41 -4.23 1.10 11.44
N HIS A 42 -3.58 1.79 12.37
CA HIS A 42 -2.23 2.28 12.17
C HIS A 42 -1.24 1.11 12.28
N ALA A 43 -0.25 1.10 11.42
CA ALA A 43 0.80 0.08 11.38
C ALA A 43 2.12 0.68 10.92
N THR A 44 3.19 -0.12 10.99
CA THR A 44 4.48 0.19 10.39
C THR A 44 4.90 -1.01 9.54
N TYR A 45 5.20 -0.77 8.27
CA TYR A 45 5.73 -1.80 7.37
C TYR A 45 7.00 -1.29 6.72
N ASN A 46 8.07 -2.08 6.77
CA ASN A 46 9.39 -1.74 6.23
C ASN A 46 9.89 -0.35 6.70
N GLY A 47 9.64 0.01 7.96
CA GLY A 47 10.06 1.28 8.54
C GLY A 47 9.20 2.49 8.13
N MET A 48 8.16 2.30 7.32
CA MET A 48 7.26 3.37 6.90
C MET A 48 5.96 3.34 7.73
N PRO A 49 5.43 4.50 8.15
CA PRO A 49 4.09 4.56 8.70
C PRO A 49 3.08 4.08 7.66
N ALA A 50 2.07 3.33 8.10
CA ALA A 50 1.10 2.71 7.22
C ALA A 50 -0.30 2.65 7.85
N ALA A 51 -1.30 2.49 6.99
CA ALA A 51 -2.66 2.16 7.36
C ALA A 51 -2.99 0.77 6.80
N ARG A 52 -3.53 -0.11 7.64
CA ARG A 52 -4.08 -1.41 7.22
C ARG A 52 -5.59 -1.40 7.30
N PHE A 53 -6.23 -1.96 6.28
CA PHE A 53 -7.67 -2.07 6.11
C PHE A 53 -8.04 -3.53 6.24
N VAL A 54 -8.77 -3.86 7.30
CA VAL A 54 -9.11 -5.23 7.67
C VAL A 54 -10.63 -5.38 7.59
N THR A 55 -11.12 -6.32 6.77
CA THR A 55 -12.54 -6.68 6.74
C THR A 55 -12.71 -8.08 7.29
N GLY A 56 -13.44 -8.21 8.40
CA GLY A 56 -13.45 -9.43 9.19
C GLY A 56 -12.05 -9.70 9.76
N GLU A 57 -11.44 -10.83 9.38
CA GLU A 57 -10.07 -11.20 9.77
C GLU A 57 -9.06 -11.02 8.62
N ALA A 58 -9.51 -10.64 7.43
CA ALA A 58 -8.68 -10.54 6.25
C ALA A 58 -8.08 -9.14 6.10
N LEU A 59 -6.77 -9.08 5.87
CA LEU A 59 -6.10 -7.86 5.41
C LEU A 59 -6.41 -7.64 3.93
N ASP A 60 -7.24 -6.65 3.63
CA ASP A 60 -7.70 -6.35 2.26
C ASP A 60 -6.78 -5.37 1.53
N TRP A 61 -6.19 -4.45 2.29
CA TRP A 61 -5.31 -3.43 1.76
C TRP A 61 -4.38 -2.89 2.85
N LEU A 62 -3.11 -2.73 2.52
CA LEU A 62 -2.10 -1.92 3.20
C LEU A 62 -1.71 -0.68 2.37
N VAL A 63 -1.70 0.50 2.98
CA VAL A 63 -1.14 1.73 2.37
C VAL A 63 0.01 2.24 3.24
N ALA A 64 1.23 2.26 2.69
CA ALA A 64 2.38 2.90 3.33
C ALA A 64 2.53 4.36 2.87
N PHE A 65 2.98 5.22 3.78
CA PHE A 65 3.11 6.65 3.58
C PHE A 65 4.58 7.06 3.54
N GLU A 66 5.02 7.65 2.43
CA GLU A 66 6.29 8.38 2.37
C GLU A 66 6.05 9.81 2.87
N ILE A 67 6.83 10.23 3.86
CA ILE A 67 6.68 11.54 4.49
C ILE A 67 8.03 12.26 4.45
N HIS A 68 8.04 13.44 3.84
CA HIS A 68 9.18 14.37 3.83
C HIS A 68 8.70 15.74 4.32
N ASP A 69 9.45 16.38 5.21
CA ASP A 69 9.14 17.70 5.79
C ASP A 69 7.69 17.85 6.28
N GLY A 70 7.18 16.82 6.98
CA GLY A 70 5.82 16.79 7.52
C GLY A 70 4.71 16.67 6.46
N ARG A 71 5.05 16.34 5.21
CA ARG A 71 4.09 16.18 4.11
C ARG A 71 4.16 14.78 3.52
N ILE A 72 2.99 14.22 3.20
CA ILE A 72 2.91 12.97 2.44
C ILE A 72 3.33 13.24 0.99
N THR A 73 4.43 12.64 0.56
CA THR A 73 4.96 12.74 -0.81
C THR A 73 4.62 11.51 -1.65
N GLY A 74 4.40 10.38 -1.00
CA GLY A 74 4.20 9.08 -1.62
C GLY A 74 3.15 8.24 -0.89
N LEU A 75 2.32 7.55 -1.67
CA LEU A 75 1.40 6.51 -1.21
C LEU A 75 1.73 5.20 -1.93
N TYR A 76 2.00 4.14 -1.16
CA TYR A 76 2.30 2.82 -1.70
C TYR A 76 1.24 1.83 -1.24
N GLY A 77 0.31 1.50 -2.14
CA GLY A 77 -0.81 0.61 -1.85
C GLY A 77 -0.55 -0.84 -2.24
N VAL A 78 -0.77 -1.79 -1.33
CA VAL A 78 -0.69 -3.22 -1.63
C VAL A 78 -2.05 -3.86 -1.39
N ARG A 79 -2.69 -4.32 -2.47
CA ARG A 79 -3.93 -5.10 -2.45
C ARG A 79 -3.73 -6.54 -2.94
N ASN A 80 -2.54 -6.84 -3.45
CA ASN A 80 -2.19 -8.17 -3.95
C ASN A 80 -2.32 -9.22 -2.84
N PRO A 81 -3.29 -10.16 -2.92
CA PRO A 81 -3.53 -11.13 -1.85
C PRO A 81 -2.32 -12.04 -1.60
N ASP A 82 -1.50 -12.30 -2.63
CA ASP A 82 -0.28 -13.10 -2.52
C ASP A 82 0.78 -12.45 -1.62
N LYS A 83 0.76 -11.12 -1.54
CA LYS A 83 1.65 -10.37 -0.66
C LYS A 83 1.03 -10.18 0.72
N LEU A 84 -0.27 -9.89 0.76
CA LEU A 84 -0.97 -9.59 2.01
C LEU A 84 -1.04 -10.79 2.96
N HIS A 85 -1.15 -12.02 2.44
CA HIS A 85 -1.13 -13.20 3.30
C HIS A 85 0.19 -13.41 4.06
N ARG A 86 1.26 -12.71 3.66
CA ARG A 86 2.58 -12.74 4.33
C ARG A 86 2.95 -11.41 4.98
N ALA A 87 2.04 -10.42 5.02
CA ALA A 87 2.37 -9.08 5.47
C ALA A 87 2.90 -9.06 6.91
N GLU A 88 2.39 -9.95 7.77
CA GLU A 88 2.81 -10.07 9.17
C GLU A 88 4.08 -10.93 9.35
N THR A 89 4.59 -11.54 8.29
CA THR A 89 5.84 -12.32 8.33
C THR A 89 7.02 -11.39 8.13
N VAL A 90 7.86 -11.25 9.16
CA VAL A 90 9.16 -10.57 9.01
C VAL A 90 10.06 -11.46 8.15
N LEU A 91 10.36 -10.99 6.95
CA LEU A 91 11.34 -11.62 6.07
C LEU A 91 12.66 -10.87 6.22
N PRO A 92 13.77 -11.57 6.53
CA PRO A 92 15.10 -10.96 6.44
C PRO A 92 15.28 -10.39 5.04
N LEU A 93 15.78 -9.15 4.95
CA LEU A 93 16.24 -8.60 3.69
C LEU A 93 17.54 -9.31 3.31
N ASP A 94 17.42 -10.50 2.72
CA ASP A 94 18.50 -11.08 1.93
C ASP A 94 18.53 -10.29 0.60
N GLN A 95 19.58 -9.50 0.41
CA GLN A 95 19.96 -9.05 -0.92
C GLN A 95 20.90 -10.11 -1.46
N GLY A 96 20.38 -11.29 -1.83
CA GLY A 96 21.15 -12.28 -2.58
C GLY A 96 21.95 -11.55 -3.66
N GLY A 97 23.27 -11.74 -3.64
CA GLY A 97 24.32 -10.79 -4.05
C GLY A 97 24.34 -10.25 -5.49
N HIS A 98 23.22 -9.77 -6.01
CA HIS A 98 23.14 -9.02 -7.24
C HIS A 98 21.88 -8.13 -7.20
N PRO A 99 21.99 -6.79 -7.32
CA PRO A 99 20.82 -5.94 -7.36
C PRO A 99 19.99 -6.27 -8.61
N LEU A 100 18.75 -6.72 -8.40
CA LEU A 100 17.74 -6.95 -9.45
C LEU A 100 17.14 -5.63 -9.99
N TRP A 101 17.47 -4.50 -9.36
CA TRP A 101 17.00 -3.18 -9.74
C TRP A 101 18.17 -2.32 -10.25
N LYS A 102 18.05 -1.82 -11.49
CA LYS A 102 18.90 -0.76 -12.01
C LYS A 102 18.11 0.56 -11.96
N PRO A 103 18.70 1.67 -11.47
CA PRO A 103 18.02 2.96 -11.36
C PRO A 103 17.57 3.51 -12.70
#